data_AF-A0A534ACW1-F1
#
_entry.id   AF-A0A534ACW1-F1
#
_cell.length_a   1.000
_cell.length_b   1.000
_cell.length_c   1.000
_cell.angle_alpha   90.00
_cell.angle_beta   90.00
_cell.angle_gamma   90.00
#
_symmetry.space_group_name_H-M   'P 1'
#
loop_
_entity.id
_entity.type
_entity.pdbx_description
1 polymer ?
#
loop_
_entity_poly.entity_id
_entity_poly.type
_entity_poly.pdbx_seq_one_letter_code
_entity_poly.pdbx_strand_id
1 'polypeptide(L)'
;MNQIATGPFDVKLNPLEAYNRDEGAHLGRMSIDKQFHGDLDATSKGEMLSTGVPGPKGSGAYVAIERVSGTLHGRRGSFVLAHNATMTLGVPYLNIIV
;
A
#
# COMPACT_ATOMS: atom_id res chain seq x y z
N MET A 1 -2.07 20.12 -17.65
CA MET A 1 -3.35 19.39 -17.59
C MET A 1 -3.15 18.15 -16.75
N ASN A 2 -3.94 17.95 -15.69
CA ASN A 2 -3.94 16.70 -14.94
C ASN A 2 -4.73 15.64 -15.73
N GLN A 3 -4.14 14.47 -15.93
CA GLN A 3 -4.86 13.29 -16.39
C GLN A 3 -5.29 12.49 -15.16
N ILE A 4 -6.55 12.07 -15.13
CA ILE A 4 -7.14 11.30 -14.02
C ILE A 4 -7.60 9.96 -14.60
N ALA A 5 -7.15 8.88 -13.97
CA ALA A 5 -7.57 7.52 -14.23
C ALA A 5 -8.37 7.01 -13.03
N THR A 6 -9.43 6.24 -13.28
CA THR A 6 -10.31 5.70 -12.24
C THR A 6 -10.60 4.23 -12.47
N GLY A 7 -10.73 3.48 -11.38
CA GLY A 7 -11.04 2.07 -11.42
C GLY A 7 -10.91 1.39 -10.06
N PRO A 8 -11.56 0.24 -9.87
CA PRO A 8 -11.42 -0.54 -8.66
C PRO A 8 -10.11 -1.33 -8.67
N PHE A 9 -9.73 -1.84 -7.51
CA PHE A 9 -8.64 -2.81 -7.38
C PHE A 9 -8.98 -3.84 -6.31
N ASP A 10 -8.46 -5.05 -6.49
CA ASP A 10 -8.42 -6.10 -5.47
C ASP A 10 -7.06 -6.06 -4.77
N VAL A 11 -7.04 -6.38 -3.48
CA VAL A 11 -5.80 -6.49 -2.70
C VAL A 11 -5.80 -7.75 -1.86
N LYS A 12 -4.68 -8.47 -1.91
CA LYS A 12 -4.37 -9.58 -1.01
C LYS A 12 -3.15 -9.20 -0.18
N LEU A 13 -3.31 -9.28 1.15
CA LEU A 13 -2.24 -9.10 2.12
C LEU A 13 -1.94 -10.44 2.77
N ASN A 14 -0.66 -10.82 2.83
CA ASN A 14 -0.24 -12.00 3.58
C ASN A 14 0.79 -11.58 4.64
N PRO A 15 0.67 -12.01 5.89
CA PRO A 15 1.68 -11.77 6.90
C PRO A 15 3.04 -12.33 6.46
N LEU A 16 4.09 -11.56 6.69
CA LEU A 16 5.48 -12.00 6.57
C LEU A 16 6.16 -11.84 7.93
N GLU A 17 7.25 -12.57 8.15
CA GLU A 17 8.03 -12.42 9.39
C GLU A 17 8.64 -11.01 9.46
N ALA A 18 8.31 -10.22 10.48
CA ALA A 18 8.98 -8.95 10.73
C ALA A 18 10.46 -9.18 11.07
N TYR A 19 11.33 -8.25 10.65
CA TYR A 19 12.76 -8.36 10.94
C TYR A 19 13.06 -8.15 12.43
N ASN A 20 12.60 -7.03 13.00
CA ASN A 20 12.65 -6.81 14.44
C ASN A 20 11.45 -7.52 15.10
N ARG A 21 11.75 -8.45 16.02
CA ARG A 21 10.79 -9.28 16.75
C ARG A 21 10.84 -9.05 18.26
N ASP A 22 11.50 -7.99 18.72
CA ASP A 22 11.51 -7.62 20.12
C ASP A 22 10.07 -7.38 20.60
N GLU A 23 9.74 -7.81 21.82
CA GLU A 23 8.36 -7.75 22.34
C GLU A 23 7.75 -6.33 22.32
N GLY A 24 8.58 -5.30 22.43
CA GLY A 24 8.17 -3.89 22.37
C GLY A 24 8.19 -3.25 20.97
N ALA A 25 8.66 -3.94 19.94
CA ALA A 25 8.82 -3.35 18.61
C ALA A 25 7.46 -3.16 17.90
N HIS A 26 6.50 -4.05 18.14
CA HIS A 26 5.15 -4.01 17.56
C HIS A 26 5.11 -3.71 16.05
N LEU A 27 6.01 -4.34 15.29
CA LEU A 27 6.10 -4.19 13.84
C LEU A 27 5.40 -5.34 13.12
N GLY A 28 4.55 -4.98 12.16
CA GLY A 28 4.02 -5.89 11.15
C GLY A 28 4.80 -5.80 9.85
N ARG A 29 4.96 -6.93 9.17
CA ARG A 29 5.39 -6.97 7.76
C ARG A 29 4.38 -7.78 6.96
N MET A 30 4.03 -7.31 5.76
CA MET A 30 3.10 -8.00 4.88
C MET A 30 3.57 -7.99 3.43
N SER A 31 3.25 -9.05 2.68
CA SER A 31 3.29 -9.02 1.22
C SER A 31 2.02 -8.34 0.71
N ILE A 32 2.14 -7.65 -0.43
CA ILE A 32 1.03 -7.05 -1.15
C ILE A 32 0.99 -7.67 -2.54
N ASP A 33 -0.16 -8.22 -2.92
CA ASP A 33 -0.50 -8.52 -4.31
C ASP A 33 -1.78 -7.74 -4.65
N LYS A 34 -1.75 -6.91 -5.71
CA LYS A 34 -2.95 -6.22 -6.20
C LYS A 34 -3.25 -6.53 -7.65
N GLN A 35 -4.53 -6.46 -7.98
CA GLN A 35 -5.04 -6.41 -9.34
C GLN A 35 -5.84 -5.11 -9.49
N PHE A 36 -5.41 -4.25 -10.40
CA PHE A 36 -6.11 -3.03 -10.78
C PHE A 36 -6.98 -3.31 -12.02
N HIS A 37 -8.14 -2.66 -12.08
CA HIS A 37 -9.10 -2.79 -13.17
C HIS A 37 -9.55 -1.41 -13.66
N GLY A 38 -9.98 -1.31 -14.92
CA GLY A 38 -10.47 -0.07 -15.51
C GLY A 38 -9.38 0.68 -16.28
N ASP A 39 -9.24 1.99 -16.04
CA ASP A 39 -8.28 2.83 -16.77
C ASP A 39 -6.82 2.36 -16.60
N LEU A 40 -6.52 1.79 -15.42
CA LEU A 40 -5.31 1.04 -15.11
C LEU A 40 -5.67 -0.45 -15.02
N ASP A 41 -5.33 -1.21 -16.04
CA ASP A 41 -5.37 -2.68 -16.03
C ASP A 41 -3.97 -3.20 -15.74
N ALA A 42 -3.70 -3.56 -14.49
CA ALA A 42 -2.36 -3.87 -14.02
C ALA A 42 -2.35 -4.83 -12.83
N THR A 43 -1.21 -5.46 -12.61
CA THR A 43 -0.90 -6.15 -11.35
C THR A 43 0.18 -5.38 -10.60
N SER A 44 0.23 -5.55 -9.28
CA SER A 44 1.38 -5.13 -8.51
C SER A 44 1.81 -6.14 -7.47
N LYS A 45 3.09 -6.07 -7.13
CA LYS A 45 3.70 -6.81 -6.02
C LYS A 45 4.54 -5.87 -5.18
N GLY A 46 4.45 -6.00 -3.87
CA GLY A 46 5.17 -5.15 -2.94
C GLY A 46 5.21 -5.70 -1.53
N GLU A 47 5.76 -4.89 -0.64
CA GLU A 47 5.80 -5.17 0.79
C GLU A 47 5.37 -3.95 1.58
N MET A 48 4.79 -4.22 2.75
CA MET A 48 4.35 -3.24 3.72
C MET A 48 5.05 -3.48 5.05
N LEU A 49 5.49 -2.41 5.71
CA LEU A 49 5.80 -2.39 7.14
C LEU A 49 4.76 -1.56 7.86
N SER A 50 4.27 -2.04 9.00
CA SER A 50 3.25 -1.36 9.77
C SER A 50 3.52 -1.40 11.27
N THR A 51 2.91 -0.48 12.00
CA THR A 51 2.83 -0.50 13.45
C THR A 51 1.56 0.21 13.88
N GLY A 52 1.06 -0.09 15.07
CA GLY A 52 -0.03 0.67 15.68
C GLY A 52 -0.96 -0.15 16.55
N VAL A 53 -1.89 0.58 17.17
CA VAL A 53 -2.94 0.03 18.03
C VAL A 53 -4.27 0.10 17.28
N PRO A 54 -4.99 -1.02 17.10
CA PRO A 54 -6.32 -1.00 16.50
C PRO A 54 -7.34 -0.18 17.31
N GLY A 55 -8.33 0.39 16.62
CA GLY A 55 -9.53 0.98 17.25
C GLY A 55 -9.77 2.47 16.95
N PRO A 56 -10.93 3.02 17.38
CA PRO A 56 -11.36 4.38 17.00
C PRO A 56 -10.46 5.52 17.48
N LYS A 57 -9.60 5.25 18.47
CA LYS A 57 -8.59 6.18 18.99
C LYS A 57 -7.17 5.65 18.76
N GLY A 58 -7.04 4.67 17.88
CA GLY A 58 -5.76 4.05 17.54
C GLY A 58 -4.83 5.03 16.86
N SER A 59 -3.54 4.86 17.13
CA SER A 59 -2.48 5.49 16.35
C SER A 59 -1.66 4.40 15.67
N GLY A 60 -1.16 4.69 14.48
CA GLY A 60 -0.39 3.74 13.71
C GLY A 60 0.25 4.37 12.48
N ALA A 61 1.13 3.61 11.85
CA ALA A 61 1.75 4.00 10.61
C ALA A 61 1.92 2.77 9.73
N TYR A 62 1.93 2.99 8.42
CA TYR A 62 2.50 2.02 7.50
C TYR A 62 3.24 2.72 6.37
N VAL A 63 4.26 2.03 5.87
CA VAL A 63 4.94 2.34 4.62
C VAL A 63 4.87 1.12 3.72
N ALA A 64 4.72 1.35 2.43
CA ALA A 64 4.73 0.27 1.46
C ALA A 64 5.38 0.73 0.16
N ILE A 65 6.05 -0.20 -0.51
CA ILE A 65 6.56 0.00 -1.86
C ILE A 65 6.08 -1.16 -2.70
N GLU A 66 5.45 -0.86 -3.84
CA GLU A 66 4.96 -1.86 -4.77
C GLU A 66 5.33 -1.50 -6.22
N ARG A 67 5.69 -2.52 -6.99
CA ARG A 67 5.93 -2.38 -8.42
C ARG A 67 4.65 -2.74 -9.18
N VAL A 68 4.11 -1.77 -9.92
CA VAL A 68 2.94 -1.93 -10.79
C VAL A 68 3.41 -2.25 -12.19
N SER A 69 2.78 -3.22 -12.85
CA SER A 69 3.04 -3.60 -14.25
C SER A 69 1.73 -3.86 -14.97
N GLY A 70 1.50 -3.18 -16.09
CA GLY A 70 0.23 -3.25 -16.82
C GLY A 70 0.08 -2.20 -17.89
N THR A 71 -1.17 -1.79 -18.13
CA THR A 71 -1.57 -0.84 -19.16
C THR A 71 -2.37 0.30 -18.54
N LEU A 72 -1.97 1.55 -18.79
CA LEU A 72 -2.69 2.76 -18.38
C LEU A 72 -3.14 3.54 -19.62
N HIS A 73 -4.45 3.63 -19.85
CA HIS A 73 -5.03 4.24 -21.05
C HIS A 73 -4.33 3.78 -22.35
N GLY A 74 -4.19 2.46 -22.52
CA GLY A 74 -3.54 1.85 -23.69
C GLY A 74 -2.01 1.88 -23.69
N ARG A 75 -1.34 2.58 -22.76
CA ARG A 75 0.12 2.61 -22.65
C ARG A 75 0.62 1.52 -21.73
N ARG A 76 1.34 0.54 -22.29
CA ARG A 76 1.94 -0.57 -21.53
C ARG A 76 3.25 -0.14 -20.88
N GLY A 77 3.45 -0.52 -19.63
CA GLY A 77 4.67 -0.20 -18.90
C GLY A 77 4.63 -0.65 -17.45
N SER A 78 5.50 -0.05 -16.66
CA SER A 78 5.62 -0.33 -15.24
C SER A 78 6.12 0.90 -14.49
N PHE A 79 5.75 1.02 -13.23
CA PHE A 79 6.19 2.06 -12.33
C PHE A 79 6.18 1.51 -10.89
N VAL A 80 6.66 2.31 -9.94
CA VAL A 80 6.62 1.97 -8.51
C VAL A 80 5.64 2.92 -7.84
N LEU A 81 4.93 2.45 -6.82
CA LEU A 81 4.19 3.31 -5.90
C LEU A 81 4.84 3.24 -4.53
N ALA A 82 5.06 4.40 -3.92
CA ALA A 82 5.53 4.54 -2.56
C ALA A 82 4.41 5.11 -1.68
N HIS A 83 4.08 4.40 -0.61
CA HIS A 83 3.04 4.75 0.34
C HIS A 83 3.66 5.28 1.62
N ASN A 84 3.11 6.39 2.12
CA ASN A 84 3.35 6.88 3.46
C ASN A 84 2.00 7.17 4.12
N ALA A 85 1.67 6.40 5.17
CA ALA A 85 0.40 6.51 5.84
C ALA A 85 0.57 6.57 7.34
N THR A 86 -0.25 7.41 7.97
CA THR A 86 -0.31 7.56 9.42
C THR A 86 -1.76 7.60 9.87
N MET A 87 -1.99 7.17 11.11
CA MET A 87 -3.24 7.37 11.81
C MET A 87 -2.90 8.01 13.16
N THR A 88 -3.48 9.17 13.45
CA THR A 88 -3.27 9.89 14.71
C THR A 88 -4.60 9.99 15.42
N LEU A 89 -4.78 9.24 16.51
CA LEU A 89 -6.02 9.22 17.29
C LEU A 89 -7.27 8.96 16.44
N GLY A 90 -7.17 8.00 15.51
CA GLY A 90 -8.23 7.65 14.58
C GLY A 90 -8.35 8.54 13.34
N VAL A 91 -7.54 9.60 13.20
CA VAL A 91 -7.52 10.46 12.01
C VAL A 91 -6.51 9.92 10.99
N PRO A 92 -6.96 9.43 9.81
CA PRO A 92 -6.05 8.87 8.81
C PRO A 92 -5.42 9.95 7.93
N TYR A 93 -4.18 9.72 7.52
CA TYR A 93 -3.49 10.41 6.44
C TYR A 93 -2.83 9.38 5.54
N LEU A 94 -2.91 9.59 4.23
CA LEU A 94 -2.32 8.73 3.22
C LEU A 94 -1.76 9.58 2.09
N ASN A 95 -0.47 9.37 1.78
CA ASN A 95 0.17 9.88 0.60
C ASN A 95 0.72 8.71 -0.22
N ILE A 96 0.42 8.70 -1.52
CA ILE A 96 0.92 7.71 -2.47
C ILE A 96 1.51 8.47 -3.65
N ILE A 97 2.76 8.18 -3.97
CA ILE A 97 3.49 8.81 -5.08
C ILE A 97 4.04 7.75 -6.03
N VAL A 98 4.25 8.14 -7.29
CA VAL A 98 5.01 7.40 -8.29
C VAL A 98 6.50 7.72 -8.17
#